data_AF-A0A2H0TR87-F1
#
_entry.id   AF-A0A2H0TR87-F1
#
_cell.length_a   1.000
_cell.length_b   1.000
_cell.length_c   1.000
_cell.angle_alpha   90.00
_cell.angle_beta   90.00
_cell.angle_gamma   90.00
#
_symmetry.space_group_name_H-M   'P 1'
#
loop_
_entity.id
_entity.type
_entity.pdbx_description
1 polymer ?
#
loop_
_entity_poly.entity_id
_entity_poly.type
_entity_poly.pdbx_seq_one_letter_code
_entity_poly.pdbx_strand_id
1 'polypeptide(L)' 'MTAPKERTRCEVWTRVMGYHRPVSHFNIGKKSEHYSRKHFTECAAANKAFVAQYSETCA' A
#
# COMPACT_ATOMS: atom_id res chain seq x y z
N MET A 1 8.66 9.98 -39.09
CA MET A 1 8.79 10.48 -37.70
C MET A 1 7.38 10.55 -37.11
N THR A 2 6.95 9.51 -36.42
CA THR A 2 5.61 9.41 -35.84
C THR A 2 5.55 10.22 -34.54
N ALA A 3 4.54 11.07 -34.40
CA ALA A 3 4.31 11.86 -33.19
C ALA A 3 4.19 10.95 -31.95
N PRO A 4 4.72 11.36 -30.78
CA PRO A 4 4.61 10.56 -29.57
C PRO A 4 3.13 10.40 -29.21
N LYS A 5 2.70 9.15 -29.04
CA LYS A 5 1.32 8.81 -28.67
C LYS A 5 1.04 9.37 -27.26
N GLU A 6 -0.07 10.07 -27.11
CA GLU A 6 -0.44 10.71 -25.84
C GLU A 6 -0.67 9.65 -24.75
N ARG A 7 -0.16 9.89 -23.52
CA ARG A 7 -0.26 8.90 -22.43
C ARG A 7 -1.64 8.91 -21.80
N THR A 8 -2.25 7.74 -21.66
CA THR A 8 -3.48 7.58 -20.87
C THR A 8 -3.19 7.70 -19.38
N ARG A 9 -4.05 8.41 -18.64
CA ARG A 9 -3.94 8.55 -17.18
C ARG A 9 -4.26 7.21 -16.49
N CYS A 10 -3.38 6.77 -15.60
CA CYS A 10 -3.65 5.63 -14.74
C CYS A 10 -4.49 6.05 -13.52
N GLU A 11 -5.46 5.22 -13.16
CA GLU A 11 -6.21 5.38 -11.92
C GLU A 11 -5.62 4.51 -10.81
N VAL A 12 -5.48 5.09 -9.62
CA VAL A 12 -5.01 4.38 -8.43
C VAL A 12 -6.21 3.97 -7.60
N TRP A 13 -6.28 2.68 -7.25
CA TRP A 13 -7.35 2.08 -6.48
C TRP A 13 -6.83 1.59 -5.13
N THR A 14 -7.62 1.76 -4.08
CA THR A 14 -7.24 1.33 -2.72
C THR A 14 -8.42 0.67 -2.03
N ARG A 15 -8.12 -0.18 -1.04
CA ARG A 15 -9.14 -0.83 -0.22
C ARG A 15 -9.70 0.12 0.85
N VAL A 16 -11.03 0.24 0.90
CA VAL A 16 -11.79 0.98 1.89
C VAL A 16 -12.79 0.03 2.53
N MET A 17 -12.63 -0.27 3.83
CA MET A 17 -13.56 -1.08 4.63
C MET A 17 -14.01 -2.43 4.00
N GLY A 18 -13.27 -2.98 3.04
CA GLY A 18 -13.61 -4.27 2.42
C GLY A 18 -13.57 -4.27 0.90
N TYR A 19 -13.88 -3.15 0.25
CA TYR A 19 -14.01 -3.03 -1.21
C TYR A 19 -12.96 -2.10 -1.81
N HIS A 20 -12.76 -2.20 -3.12
CA HIS A 20 -11.84 -1.32 -3.86
C HIS A 20 -12.56 -0.05 -4.30
N ARG A 21 -11.94 1.09 -4.03
CA ARG A 21 -12.45 2.41 -4.44
C ARG A 21 -11.31 3.22 -5.07
N PRO A 22 -11.56 3.90 -6.20
CA PRO A 22 -10.57 4.78 -6.80
C PRO A 22 -10.27 5.98 -5.88
N VAL A 23 -8.99 6.30 -5.74
CA VAL A 23 -8.50 7.40 -4.88
C VAL A 23 -8.98 8.76 -5.40
N SER A 24 -9.23 8.88 -6.71
CA SER A 24 -9.79 10.08 -7.35
C SER A 24 -11.13 10.51 -6.77
N HIS A 25 -11.91 9.56 -6.23
CA HIS A 25 -13.26 9.81 -5.71
C HIS A 25 -13.27 10.21 -4.23
N PHE A 26 -12.12 10.38 -3.58
CA PHE A 26 -12.04 10.65 -2.14
C PHE A 26 -12.41 12.10 -1.83
N ASN A 27 -13.23 12.31 -0.80
CA ASN A 27 -13.48 13.63 -0.23
C ASN A 27 -12.28 14.05 0.66
N ILE A 28 -12.28 15.30 1.12
CA ILE A 28 -11.15 15.86 1.90
C ILE A 28 -10.87 15.05 3.17
N GLY A 29 -11.92 14.65 3.89
CA GLY A 29 -11.79 13.81 5.09
C GLY A 29 -11.15 12.46 4.79
N LYS A 30 -11.58 11.77 3.72
CA LYS A 30 -11.02 10.48 3.34
C LYS A 30 -9.60 10.58 2.83
N LYS A 31 -9.23 11.68 2.17
CA LYS A 31 -7.83 11.96 1.80
C LYS A 31 -6.96 12.10 3.06
N SER A 32 -7.40 12.89 4.05
CA SER A 32 -6.67 13.06 5.31
C SER A 32 -6.49 11.73 6.05
N GLU A 33 -7.55 10.93 6.16
CA GLU A 33 -7.47 9.58 6.74
C GLU A 33 -6.48 8.71 5.97
N HIS A 34 -6.53 8.70 4.64
CA HIS A 34 -5.65 7.89 3.81
C HIS A 34 -4.18 8.27 3.98
N TYR A 35 -3.84 9.56 3.98
CA TYR A 35 -2.47 10.04 4.20
C TYR A 35 -1.95 9.78 5.62
N SER A 36 -2.85 9.66 6.60
CA SER A 36 -2.50 9.36 7.98
C SER A 36 -2.25 7.87 8.23
N ARG A 37 -2.50 6.99 7.24
CA ARG A 37 -2.29 5.54 7.38
C ARG A 37 -0.79 5.24 7.48
N LYS A 38 -0.41 4.46 8.49
CA LYS A 38 0.95 3.94 8.61
C LYS A 38 1.13 2.73 7.69
N HIS A 39 2.08 2.81 6.78
CA HIS A 39 2.45 1.71 5.91
C HIS A 39 3.44 0.78 6.61
N PHE A 40 3.26 -0.51 6.38
CA PHE A 40 4.22 -1.52 6.80
C PHE A 40 5.49 -1.39 5.98
N THR A 41 6.64 -1.44 6.64
CA THR A 41 7.95 -1.52 5.99
C THR A 41 8.49 -2.93 6.19
N GLU A 42 8.66 -3.64 5.08
CA GLU A 42 9.06 -5.06 5.05
C GLU A 42 10.33 -5.34 5.85
N CYS A 43 11.30 -4.42 5.84
CA CYS A 43 12.57 -4.56 6.55
C CYS A 43 12.53 -4.19 8.04
N ALA A 44 11.50 -3.48 8.52
CA ALA A 44 11.42 -3.02 9.93
C ALA A 44 10.46 -3.87 10.77
N ALA A 45 9.52 -4.54 10.12
CA ALA A 45 8.58 -5.39 10.82
C ALA A 45 9.18 -6.77 11.10
N ALA A 46 9.90 -6.82 12.22
CA ALA A 46 10.07 -7.86 13.24
C ALA A 46 9.93 -9.37 12.95
N ASN A 47 9.49 -9.83 11.78
CA ASN A 47 9.40 -11.25 11.48
C ASN A 47 10.79 -11.88 11.40
N LYS A 48 11.81 -11.12 10.98
CA LYS A 48 13.20 -11.60 10.98
C LYS A 48 13.74 -11.85 12.39
N ALA A 49 13.47 -10.95 13.34
CA ALA A 49 13.92 -11.09 14.73
C ALA A 49 13.12 -12.17 15.47
N PHE A 50 11.80 -12.22 15.26
CA PHE A 50 10.94 -13.27 15.80
C PHE A 50 11.33 -14.66 15.26
N VAL A 51 11.51 -14.80 13.94
CA VAL A 51 11.95 -16.06 13.34
C VAL A 51 13.35 -16.45 13.83
N ALA A 52 14.29 -15.51 13.93
CA ALA A 52 15.63 -15.80 14.46
C ALA A 52 15.62 -16.26 15.93
N GLN A 53 14.73 -15.72 16.76
CA GLN A 53 14.67 -16.04 18.18
C GLN A 53 13.94 -17.35 18.47
N TYR A 54 12.94 -17.73 17.67
CA TYR A 54 12.02 -18.82 17.99
C TYR A 54 12.02 -19.97 16.98
N SER A 55 12.84 -19.93 15.91
CA SER A 55 12.94 -21.06 14.96
C SER A 55 13.72 -22.25 15.51
N GLU A 56 14.60 -22.05 16.51
CA GLU A 56 15.45 -23.11 17.07
C GLU A 56 14.78 -23.97 18.15
N THR A 57 13.57 -23.62 18.61
CA THR A 57 12.84 -24.39 19.65
C THR A 57 11.98 -25.53 19.10
N CYS A 58 12.04 -25.79 17.79
CA CYS A 58 11.44 -26.96 17.16
C CYS A 58 12.55 -27.87 16.60
N ALA A 59 13.29 -28.53 17.49
CA ALA A 59 14.15 -29.68 17.18
C ALA A 59 13.91 -30.76 18.24
#